data_AF-A0A6G0WP30-F1
#
_entry.id   AF-A0A6G0WP30-F1
#
_cell.length_a   1.000
_cell.length_b   1.000
_cell.length_c   1.000
_cell.angle_alpha   90.00
_cell.angle_beta   90.00
_cell.angle_gamma   90.00
#
_symmetry.space_group_name_H-M   'P 1'
#
loop_
_entity.id
_entity.type
_entity.pdbx_description
1 polymer ?
#
loop_
_entity_poly.entity_id
_entity_poly.type
_entity_poly.pdbx_seq_one_letter_code
_entity_poly.pdbx_strand_id
1 'polypeptide(L)'
;MALLPVLLFACSAFVLVSLQLAWRMHNIETPEPLRTSVISHSPDRRLVLSPDISSQAQNAVIRGELPEWRRDFRRDNYTCLGWTPAVDCAPDAAAKPFWQRFECNTEIQPGTPGFCEIKHLTTGEIHRLYTNCDGIRKPFKCNQALNYYEYAADANRYVYTHRPSVKAQNLRGWDTSRGIVMSLYPEALPSGYAAIRRLRAVGCTLPIEIWIIQEELTATHPVLYYLTSKFNAIVRYIEDKSARKFYVKPYCIYHSMFDQVLFLDADNFAARDPTYLFSHPAFEATGAMFWPDYWQPNNTIFGLMDRSLLWNMLGIPYVDMFEQESGQLLIDRKKSSAQLEMLMYFSFRIPRLINDYDFIWGDKDLFRFAWMKTNKPFYMIQKPSGSAGLKHKDYDLFCGHSMVQHDPEGKILFLHRNTYKLTGELAAPFIWTHIQDFRGMTADENYIIRFAFGGQAFVGFKCFGNDTHYTDHFDMRPFSSYEELENIELSLNSWALEAVQLSGFVGR
;
A
#
# COMPACT_ATOMS: atom_id res chain seq x y z
N MET A 1 6.75 15.09 66.42
CA MET A 1 8.05 15.58 65.90
C MET A 1 8.81 14.42 65.24
N ALA A 2 8.44 14.02 64.01
CA ALA A 2 9.06 12.91 63.31
C ALA A 2 9.09 13.10 61.77
N LEU A 3 9.39 14.32 61.30
CA LEU A 3 9.50 14.63 59.86
C LEU A 3 10.84 15.27 59.45
N LEU A 4 11.74 15.55 60.39
CA LEU A 4 13.05 16.15 60.09
C LEU A 4 14.12 15.17 59.56
N PRO A 5 14.20 13.88 59.98
CA PRO A 5 15.31 13.02 59.56
C PRO A 5 15.24 12.54 58.09
N VAL A 6 14.04 12.45 57.51
CA VAL A 6 13.83 11.89 56.16
C VAL A 6 14.20 12.90 55.06
N LEU A 7 14.04 14.19 55.32
CA LEU A 7 14.41 15.26 54.38
C LEU A 7 15.93 15.45 54.25
N LEU A 8 16.70 15.20 55.32
CA LEU A 8 18.17 15.31 55.30
C LEU A 8 18.85 14.19 54.50
N PHE A 9 18.26 12.98 54.46
CA PHE A 9 18.76 11.86 53.65
C PHE A 9 18.47 12.03 52.15
N ALA A 10 17.34 12.66 51.79
CA ALA A 10 16.98 12.90 50.39
C ALA A 10 17.87 13.99 49.74
N CYS A 11 18.22 15.05 50.48
CA CYS A 11 19.08 16.12 49.97
C CYS A 11 20.54 15.68 49.76
N SER A 12 21.05 14.77 50.60
CA SER A 12 22.43 14.28 50.49
C SER A 12 22.62 13.30 49.31
N ALA A 13 21.61 12.51 48.98
CA ALA A 13 21.63 11.63 47.81
C ALA A 13 21.60 12.41 46.47
N PHE A 14 20.84 13.52 46.40
CA PHE A 14 20.76 14.35 45.19
C PHE A 14 22.06 15.09 44.85
N VAL A 15 22.82 15.52 45.86
CA VAL A 15 24.11 16.20 45.67
C VAL A 15 25.19 15.24 45.17
N LEU A 16 25.20 13.98 45.65
CA LEU A 16 26.13 12.94 45.22
C LEU A 16 25.91 12.52 43.76
N VAL A 17 24.65 12.39 43.32
CA VAL A 17 24.32 12.06 41.91
C VAL A 17 24.69 13.20 40.97
N SER A 18 24.54 14.46 41.40
CA SER A 18 24.86 15.64 40.60
C SER A 18 26.37 15.82 40.40
N LEU A 19 27.18 15.53 41.42
CA LEU A 19 28.65 15.57 41.34
C LEU A 19 29.23 14.42 40.48
N GLN A 20 28.60 13.23 40.48
CA GLN A 20 28.98 12.14 39.58
C GLN A 20 28.64 12.42 38.11
N LEU A 21 27.54 13.14 37.83
CA LEU A 21 27.22 13.59 36.47
C LEU A 21 28.20 14.66 35.97
N ALA A 22 28.59 15.60 36.84
CA ALA A 22 29.54 16.66 36.49
C ALA A 22 30.95 16.10 36.18
N TRP A 23 31.40 15.07 36.91
CA TRP A 23 32.68 14.40 36.64
C TRP A 23 32.67 13.61 35.32
N ARG A 24 31.54 12.95 34.97
CA ARG A 24 31.39 12.23 33.69
C ARG A 24 31.37 13.15 32.46
N MET A 25 30.98 14.42 32.60
CA MET A 25 31.00 15.36 31.48
C MET A 25 32.39 15.96 31.20
N HIS A 26 33.38 15.77 32.09
CA HIS A 26 34.70 16.40 31.94
C HIS A 26 35.76 15.51 31.24
N ASN A 27 35.52 14.20 31.10
CA ASN A 27 36.48 13.26 30.48
C ASN A 27 35.92 12.55 29.24
N ILE A 28 35.70 13.30 28.16
CA ILE A 28 35.58 12.71 26.81
C ILE A 28 36.88 12.99 26.06
N GLU A 29 37.85 12.10 26.23
CA GLU A 29 38.95 11.95 25.28
C GLU A 29 38.48 11.11 24.09
N THR A 30 38.90 11.54 22.91
CA THR A 30 38.61 10.98 21.58
C THR A 30 39.18 9.57 21.39
N PRO A 31 38.46 8.66 20.72
CA PRO A 31 39.09 7.56 19.99
C PRO A 31 38.99 7.74 18.46
N GLU A 32 40.07 7.38 17.77
CA GLU A 32 40.23 7.31 16.32
C GLU A 32 39.18 6.41 15.61
N PRO A 33 38.90 6.64 14.32
CA PRO A 33 37.90 5.87 13.58
C PRO A 33 38.43 4.51 13.12
N LEU A 34 37.79 3.42 13.55
CA LEU A 34 37.81 2.14 12.86
C LEU A 34 37.02 2.27 11.55
N ARG A 35 37.57 1.80 10.43
CA ARG A 35 36.88 1.73 9.13
C ARG A 35 35.64 0.84 9.23
N THR A 36 34.51 1.46 9.50
CA THR A 36 33.16 0.92 9.26
C THR A 36 32.67 1.47 7.94
N SER A 37 32.28 0.60 7.01
CA SER A 37 31.48 1.02 5.86
C SER A 37 30.07 1.34 6.36
N VAL A 38 29.89 2.56 6.89
CA VAL A 38 28.56 3.13 7.14
C VAL A 38 28.01 3.55 5.79
N ILE A 39 26.93 2.90 5.36
CA ILE A 39 26.17 3.38 4.20
C ILE A 39 25.40 4.60 4.70
N SER A 40 26.02 5.78 4.66
CA SER A 40 25.31 7.02 4.90
C SER A 40 24.25 7.17 3.82
N HIS A 41 22.96 7.14 4.19
CA HIS A 41 21.91 7.62 3.30
C HIS A 41 22.09 9.14 3.18
N SER A 42 22.74 9.56 2.11
CA SER A 42 22.86 10.97 1.75
C SER A 42 21.45 11.54 1.54
N PRO A 43 21.10 12.69 2.15
CA PRO A 43 19.81 13.34 1.94
C PRO A 43 19.62 13.91 0.52
N ASP A 44 20.67 13.88 -0.33
CA ASP A 44 20.76 14.68 -1.56
C ASP A 44 20.28 13.98 -2.85
N ARG A 45 19.56 12.86 -2.77
CA ARG A 45 18.88 12.28 -3.93
C ARG A 45 17.42 11.97 -3.63
N ARG A 46 16.64 13.00 -3.27
CA ARG A 46 15.18 12.93 -3.39
C ARG A 46 14.84 12.92 -4.87
N LEU A 47 14.63 11.73 -5.43
CA LEU A 47 13.92 11.62 -6.70
C LEU A 47 12.47 12.02 -6.44
N VAL A 48 12.10 13.19 -6.94
CA VAL A 48 10.70 13.59 -7.10
C VAL A 48 10.32 13.13 -8.51
N LEU A 49 9.27 12.30 -8.65
CA LEU A 49 8.77 11.99 -9.99
C LEU A 49 8.35 13.29 -10.66
N SER A 50 8.95 13.61 -11.79
CA SER A 50 8.53 14.78 -12.54
C SER A 50 7.08 14.59 -13.03
N PRO A 51 6.24 15.64 -12.98
CA PRO A 51 4.82 15.57 -13.32
C PRO A 51 4.55 15.52 -14.84
N ASP A 52 5.58 15.73 -15.68
CA ASP A 52 5.43 15.69 -17.14
C ASP A 52 5.34 14.24 -17.66
N ILE A 53 4.39 13.98 -18.56
CA ILE A 53 4.22 12.70 -19.25
C ILE A 53 5.53 12.27 -19.92
N SER A 54 6.27 13.22 -20.50
CA SER A 54 7.54 12.95 -21.19
C SER A 54 8.65 12.52 -20.23
N SER A 55 8.65 13.03 -18.99
CA SER A 55 9.64 12.73 -17.98
C SER A 55 9.29 11.48 -17.17
N GLN A 56 8.01 11.16 -16.93
CA GLN A 56 7.61 9.88 -16.30
C GLN A 56 7.95 8.67 -17.14
N ALA A 57 7.78 8.76 -18.46
CA ALA A 57 8.24 7.73 -19.38
C ALA A 57 9.77 7.52 -19.32
N GLN A 58 10.51 8.54 -18.86
CA GLN A 58 11.97 8.52 -18.69
C GLN A 58 12.41 8.32 -17.23
N ASN A 59 11.48 8.29 -16.27
CA ASN A 59 11.75 8.07 -14.85
C ASN A 59 12.18 6.61 -14.62
N ALA A 60 13.41 6.31 -15.00
CA ALA A 60 14.16 5.23 -14.40
C ALA A 60 14.48 5.67 -12.97
N VAL A 61 13.95 4.96 -11.98
CA VAL A 61 14.42 5.15 -10.60
C VAL A 61 15.92 4.86 -10.63
N ILE A 62 16.76 5.84 -10.29
CA ILE A 62 18.22 5.67 -10.23
C ILE A 62 18.46 4.35 -9.49
N ARG A 63 19.11 3.38 -10.12
CA ARG A 63 19.37 2.10 -9.45
C ARG A 63 20.21 2.39 -8.22
N GLY A 64 19.60 2.25 -7.04
CA GLY A 64 20.36 2.11 -5.81
C GLY A 64 21.11 0.80 -5.93
N GLU A 65 22.42 0.86 -6.16
CA GLU A 65 23.21 -0.36 -6.15
C GLU A 65 23.32 -0.86 -4.71
N LEU A 66 22.94 -2.11 -4.48
CA LEU A 66 23.23 -2.77 -3.23
C LEU A 66 24.75 -2.74 -2.99
N PRO A 67 25.19 -2.61 -1.73
CA PRO A 67 26.57 -2.84 -1.35
C PRO A 67 27.04 -4.19 -1.89
N GLU A 68 28.32 -4.30 -2.25
CA GLU A 68 28.90 -5.50 -2.87
C GLU A 68 28.58 -6.77 -2.07
N TRP A 69 28.77 -6.74 -0.75
CA TRP A 69 28.47 -7.84 0.17
C TRP A 69 26.99 -8.27 0.17
N ARG A 70 26.07 -7.38 -0.22
CA ARG A 70 24.63 -7.67 -0.32
C ARG A 70 24.18 -8.22 -1.67
N ARG A 71 24.93 -8.00 -2.75
CA ARG A 71 24.48 -8.36 -4.12
C ARG A 71 24.24 -9.85 -4.27
N ASP A 72 25.15 -10.65 -3.71
CA ASP A 72 25.09 -12.11 -3.72
C ASP A 72 24.90 -12.71 -2.33
N PHE A 73 24.23 -11.97 -1.43
CA PHE A 73 24.00 -12.41 -0.07
C PHE A 73 23.32 -13.79 -0.04
N ARG A 74 23.87 -14.69 0.78
CA ARG A 74 23.30 -16.01 1.11
C ARG A 74 23.28 -16.13 2.61
N ARG A 75 22.10 -16.27 3.20
CA ARG A 75 21.96 -16.32 4.66
C ARG A 75 22.82 -17.41 5.31
N ASP A 76 23.05 -18.52 4.61
CA ASP A 76 23.83 -19.66 5.10
C ASP A 76 25.33 -19.35 5.27
N ASN A 77 25.82 -18.27 4.65
CA ASN A 77 27.21 -17.80 4.80
C ASN A 77 27.40 -16.90 6.03
N TYR A 78 26.34 -16.62 6.78
CA TYR A 78 26.35 -15.69 7.90
C TYR A 78 25.78 -16.34 9.16
N THR A 79 26.25 -15.88 10.31
CA THR A 79 25.66 -16.21 11.62
C THR A 79 25.21 -14.95 12.34
N CYS A 80 24.13 -15.04 13.10
CA CYS A 80 23.71 -13.95 13.97
C CYS A 80 24.59 -13.94 15.22
N LEU A 81 25.07 -12.75 15.60
CA LEU A 81 25.84 -12.57 16.83
C LEU A 81 24.97 -12.09 17.99
N GLY A 82 23.87 -11.37 17.74
CA GLY A 82 22.93 -10.91 18.76
C GLY A 82 22.48 -9.46 18.56
N TRP A 83 21.62 -9.02 19.46
CA TRP A 83 20.98 -7.70 19.47
C TRP A 83 21.62 -6.77 20.51
N THR A 84 21.84 -5.51 20.15
CA THR A 84 22.33 -4.48 21.07
C THR A 84 21.36 -3.29 21.02
N PRO A 85 20.67 -2.95 22.12
CA PRO A 85 19.79 -1.78 22.14
C PRO A 85 20.61 -0.50 22.15
N ALA A 86 20.01 0.57 21.64
CA ALA A 86 20.56 1.92 21.69
C ALA A 86 19.81 2.80 22.70
N VAL A 87 20.47 3.84 23.18
CA VAL A 87 19.91 4.79 24.16
C VAL A 87 18.96 5.80 23.52
N ASP A 88 19.15 6.08 22.24
CA ASP A 88 18.41 7.10 21.49
C ASP A 88 17.91 6.57 20.14
N CYS A 89 17.01 7.32 19.52
CA CYS A 89 16.50 7.07 18.17
C CYS A 89 17.43 7.64 17.08
N ALA A 90 18.71 7.88 17.39
CA ALA A 90 19.63 8.51 16.45
C ALA A 90 19.82 7.61 15.21
N PRO A 91 20.04 8.21 14.02
CA PRO A 91 20.21 7.45 12.79
C PRO A 91 21.46 6.58 12.84
N ASP A 92 21.30 5.32 12.44
CA ASP A 92 22.33 4.30 12.25
C ASP A 92 23.52 4.39 13.23
N ALA A 93 24.71 4.68 12.70
CA ALA A 93 25.98 4.65 13.41
C ALA A 93 26.14 5.74 14.48
N ALA A 94 25.22 6.72 14.54
CA ALA A 94 25.21 7.74 15.58
C ALA A 94 24.57 7.26 16.90
N ALA A 95 23.84 6.13 16.86
CA ALA A 95 23.16 5.60 18.02
C ALA A 95 24.13 5.10 19.09
N LYS A 96 23.99 5.57 20.34
CA LYS A 96 24.86 5.16 21.45
C LYS A 96 24.45 3.76 21.95
N PRO A 97 25.32 2.74 21.86
CA PRO A 97 24.97 1.39 22.26
C PRO A 97 24.85 1.27 23.79
N PHE A 98 23.92 0.44 24.23
CA PHE A 98 23.90 -0.07 25.59
C PHE A 98 24.94 -1.20 25.74
N TRP A 99 25.52 -1.35 26.93
CA TRP A 99 26.59 -2.34 27.17
C TRP A 99 26.10 -3.80 27.12
N GLN A 100 24.80 -4.04 27.28
CA GLN A 100 24.21 -5.37 27.30
C GLN A 100 23.83 -5.84 25.89
N ARG A 101 24.34 -7.01 25.52
CA ARG A 101 23.97 -7.73 24.29
C ARG A 101 22.97 -8.83 24.62
N PHE A 102 21.94 -8.96 23.79
CA PHE A 102 20.92 -10.00 23.88
C PHE A 102 21.12 -11.08 22.81
N GLU A 103 20.61 -12.27 23.09
CA GLU A 103 20.71 -13.41 22.19
C GLU A 103 19.90 -13.21 20.90
N CYS A 104 20.26 -13.94 19.86
CA CYS A 104 19.64 -13.81 18.54
C CYS A 104 18.15 -14.14 18.49
N ASN A 105 17.68 -14.95 19.45
CA ASN A 105 16.28 -15.39 19.54
C ASN A 105 15.45 -14.52 20.48
N THR A 106 16.06 -13.54 21.17
CA THR A 106 15.34 -12.58 22.00
C THR A 106 14.37 -11.79 21.14
N GLU A 107 13.12 -11.74 21.59
CA GLU A 107 12.09 -10.94 20.94
C GLU A 107 12.32 -9.46 21.25
N ILE A 108 12.41 -8.66 20.19
CA ILE A 108 12.61 -7.21 20.23
C ILE A 108 11.26 -6.57 19.96
N GLN A 109 10.84 -5.70 20.87
CA GLN A 109 9.55 -5.02 20.76
C GLN A 109 9.58 -3.91 19.70
N PRO A 110 8.45 -3.63 19.03
CA PRO A 110 8.32 -2.51 18.10
C PRO A 110 8.82 -1.18 18.69
N GLY A 111 9.45 -0.37 17.85
CA GLY A 111 9.98 0.94 18.26
C GLY A 111 11.18 0.90 19.21
N THR A 112 11.79 -0.26 19.46
CA THR A 112 13.04 -0.34 20.23
C THR A 112 14.23 0.05 19.33
N PRO A 113 14.98 1.12 19.64
CA PRO A 113 16.16 1.47 18.87
C PRO A 113 17.34 0.56 19.21
N GLY A 114 18.20 0.29 18.23
CA GLY A 114 19.38 -0.55 18.40
C GLY A 114 19.83 -1.19 17.09
N PHE A 115 20.60 -2.27 17.18
CA PHE A 115 21.02 -3.00 15.99
C PHE A 115 21.24 -4.49 16.20
N CYS A 116 21.04 -5.21 15.11
CA CYS A 116 21.31 -6.62 14.95
C CYS A 116 22.63 -6.86 14.24
N GLU A 117 23.55 -7.61 14.85
CA GLU A 117 24.82 -7.93 14.22
C GLU A 117 24.80 -9.33 13.61
N ILE A 118 25.26 -9.42 12.35
CA ILE A 118 25.51 -10.67 11.64
C ILE A 118 26.97 -10.73 11.23
N LYS A 119 27.56 -11.92 11.24
CA LYS A 119 28.97 -12.15 10.91
C LYS A 119 29.10 -13.12 9.75
N HIS A 120 29.87 -12.76 8.72
CA HIS A 120 30.23 -13.66 7.64
C HIS A 120 31.15 -14.77 8.18
N LEU A 121 30.83 -16.04 7.88
CA LEU A 121 31.52 -17.20 8.45
C LEU A 121 32.98 -17.30 7.97
N THR A 122 33.25 -17.02 6.70
CA THR A 122 34.61 -17.09 6.10
C THR A 122 35.46 -15.84 6.35
N THR A 123 34.96 -14.64 6.02
CA THR A 123 35.76 -13.40 6.10
C THR A 123 35.82 -12.83 7.53
N GLY A 124 34.87 -13.22 8.39
CA GLY A 124 34.73 -12.68 9.73
C GLY A 124 34.14 -11.26 9.79
N GLU A 125 33.76 -10.69 8.64
CA GLU A 125 33.16 -9.36 8.55
C GLU A 125 31.82 -9.29 9.29
N ILE A 126 31.55 -8.16 9.96
CA ILE A 126 30.33 -7.93 10.73
C ILE A 126 29.50 -6.84 10.06
N HIS A 127 28.21 -7.13 9.84
CA HIS A 127 27.22 -6.15 9.35
C HIS A 127 26.13 -5.94 10.38
N ARG A 128 25.52 -4.74 10.35
CA ARG A 128 24.55 -4.29 11.36
C ARG A 128 23.24 -3.86 10.72
N LEU A 129 22.13 -4.49 11.10
CA LEU A 129 20.79 -4.02 10.79
C LEU A 129 20.33 -3.11 11.93
N TYR A 130 20.30 -1.81 11.67
CA TYR A 130 19.83 -0.82 12.63
C TYR A 130 18.30 -0.78 12.64
N THR A 131 17.71 -0.63 13.82
CA THR A 131 16.30 -0.28 13.98
C THR A 131 16.18 1.02 14.74
N ASN A 132 15.18 1.78 14.35
CA ASN A 132 14.80 3.08 14.88
C ASN A 132 13.43 2.97 15.56
N CYS A 133 13.03 4.06 16.23
CA CYS A 133 11.84 4.09 17.07
C CYS A 133 10.52 3.95 16.29
N ASP A 134 10.56 3.98 14.96
CA ASP A 134 9.40 3.89 14.09
C ASP A 134 9.58 2.91 12.90
N GLY A 135 10.68 2.16 12.85
CA GLY A 135 11.02 1.32 11.69
C GLY A 135 10.27 0.00 11.59
N ILE A 136 10.21 -0.78 12.68
CA ILE A 136 9.52 -2.08 12.71
C ILE A 136 8.32 -2.00 13.66
N ARG A 137 7.15 -2.37 13.16
CA ARG A 137 5.86 -2.27 13.89
C ARG A 137 5.38 -3.58 14.50
N LYS A 138 6.05 -4.69 14.19
CA LYS A 138 5.82 -5.99 14.80
C LYS A 138 7.03 -6.47 15.59
N PRO A 139 6.82 -7.27 16.65
CA PRO A 139 7.93 -7.92 17.32
C PRO A 139 8.77 -8.72 16.33
N PHE A 140 10.10 -8.62 16.45
CA PHE A 140 11.03 -9.33 15.58
C PHE A 140 12.19 -9.90 16.39
N LYS A 141 12.94 -10.82 15.77
CA LYS A 141 14.12 -11.46 16.36
C LYS A 141 15.34 -11.16 15.52
N CYS A 142 16.49 -11.11 16.18
CA CYS A 142 17.72 -10.69 15.53
C CYS A 142 18.22 -11.66 14.47
N ASN A 143 17.99 -12.97 14.67
CA ASN A 143 18.26 -13.98 13.66
C ASN A 143 17.51 -13.75 12.33
N GLN A 144 16.39 -13.02 12.35
CA GLN A 144 15.62 -12.75 11.15
C GLN A 144 16.27 -11.67 10.26
N ALA A 145 17.27 -10.92 10.76
CA ALA A 145 18.08 -10.01 9.97
C ALA A 145 18.74 -10.69 8.76
N LEU A 146 19.04 -11.99 8.87
CA LEU A 146 19.56 -12.79 7.76
C LEU A 146 18.54 -12.91 6.60
N ASN A 147 17.27 -13.16 6.91
CA ASN A 147 16.21 -13.21 5.89
C ASN A 147 15.97 -11.83 5.27
N TYR A 148 16.04 -10.78 6.11
CA TYR A 148 15.93 -9.39 5.66
C TYR A 148 17.02 -9.03 4.64
N TYR A 149 18.30 -9.34 4.93
CA TYR A 149 19.40 -8.98 4.03
C TYR A 149 19.39 -9.79 2.74
N GLU A 150 18.98 -11.06 2.82
CA GLU A 150 18.85 -11.93 1.65
C GLU A 150 17.74 -11.48 0.68
N TYR A 151 16.68 -10.82 1.17
CA TYR A 151 15.47 -10.54 0.39
C TYR A 151 15.74 -9.86 -0.96
N ALA A 152 16.58 -8.82 -1.01
CA ALA A 152 16.87 -8.13 -2.27
C ALA A 152 17.67 -8.98 -3.28
N ALA A 153 18.52 -9.89 -2.79
CA ALA A 153 19.38 -10.77 -3.61
C ALA A 153 18.65 -12.05 -4.04
N ASP A 154 17.74 -12.55 -3.20
CA ASP A 154 16.84 -13.67 -3.50
C ASP A 154 15.89 -13.35 -4.66
N ALA A 155 15.47 -12.08 -4.78
CA ALA A 155 14.63 -11.62 -5.89
C ALA A 155 15.20 -11.93 -7.29
N ASN A 156 16.54 -11.99 -7.43
CA ASN A 156 17.19 -12.31 -8.71
C ASN A 156 17.22 -13.83 -9.02
N ARG A 157 16.89 -14.66 -8.03
CA ARG A 157 16.96 -16.13 -8.11
C ARG A 157 15.60 -16.78 -8.02
N TYR A 158 14.62 -16.09 -7.48
CA TYR A 158 13.26 -16.58 -7.32
C TYR A 158 12.62 -16.83 -8.69
N VAL A 159 11.95 -17.96 -8.80
CA VAL A 159 11.16 -18.34 -9.97
C VAL A 159 9.74 -18.61 -9.51
N TYR A 160 8.78 -17.85 -10.04
CA TYR A 160 7.38 -18.07 -9.73
C TYR A 160 6.83 -19.31 -10.46
N THR A 161 6.45 -20.33 -9.68
CA THR A 161 6.05 -21.64 -10.21
C THR A 161 4.56 -21.94 -10.12
N HIS A 162 3.76 -21.09 -9.47
CA HIS A 162 2.35 -21.41 -9.27
C HIS A 162 1.60 -21.30 -10.61
N ARG A 163 0.67 -22.22 -10.85
CA ARG A 163 -0.11 -22.32 -12.08
C ARG A 163 -1.55 -22.71 -11.73
N PRO A 164 -2.57 -22.06 -12.34
CA PRO A 164 -3.95 -22.54 -12.27
C PRO A 164 -4.05 -23.96 -12.83
N SER A 165 -4.97 -24.80 -12.31
CA SER A 165 -5.18 -26.15 -12.87
C SER A 165 -5.72 -26.09 -14.30
N VAL A 166 -6.57 -25.09 -14.57
CA VAL A 166 -7.14 -24.81 -15.89
C VAL A 166 -6.53 -23.51 -16.42
N LYS A 167 -5.81 -23.61 -17.54
CA LYS A 167 -5.30 -22.43 -18.25
C LYS A 167 -6.47 -21.56 -18.72
N ALA A 168 -6.27 -20.24 -18.72
CA ALA A 168 -7.28 -19.32 -19.25
C ALA A 168 -7.57 -19.63 -20.72
N GLN A 169 -8.85 -19.85 -21.04
CA GLN A 169 -9.33 -20.16 -22.39
C GLN A 169 -10.29 -19.07 -22.88
N ASN A 170 -10.17 -18.68 -24.14
CA ASN A 170 -11.05 -17.72 -24.79
C ASN A 170 -12.34 -18.37 -25.30
N LEU A 171 -13.14 -18.90 -24.39
CA LEU A 171 -14.38 -19.62 -24.72
C LEU A 171 -15.46 -18.72 -25.35
N ARG A 172 -15.32 -17.40 -25.24
CA ARG A 172 -16.27 -16.40 -25.77
C ARG A 172 -15.84 -15.83 -27.13
N GLY A 173 -14.66 -16.17 -27.64
CA GLY A 173 -14.12 -15.58 -28.86
C GLY A 173 -13.86 -14.07 -28.74
N TRP A 174 -13.51 -13.59 -27.54
CA TRP A 174 -13.21 -12.19 -27.28
C TRP A 174 -11.95 -11.72 -28.00
N ASP A 175 -11.89 -10.43 -28.33
CA ASP A 175 -10.60 -9.76 -28.47
C ASP A 175 -9.96 -9.68 -27.07
N THR A 176 -8.81 -10.33 -26.91
CA THR A 176 -8.10 -10.40 -25.64
C THR A 176 -7.05 -9.32 -25.49
N SER A 177 -7.01 -8.33 -26.39
CA SER A 177 -6.06 -7.22 -26.30
C SER A 177 -6.27 -6.37 -25.05
N ARG A 178 -7.53 -6.15 -24.65
CA ARG A 178 -7.92 -5.29 -23.52
C ARG A 178 -9.09 -5.91 -22.76
N GLY A 179 -9.04 -5.84 -21.42
CA GLY A 179 -10.15 -6.27 -20.59
C GLY A 179 -10.05 -5.80 -19.16
N ILE A 180 -11.12 -6.08 -18.41
CA ILE A 180 -11.23 -5.74 -17.00
C ILE A 180 -11.09 -7.02 -16.19
N VAL A 181 -10.32 -6.95 -15.10
CA VAL A 181 -10.17 -8.03 -14.14
C VAL A 181 -10.73 -7.57 -12.81
N MET A 182 -11.62 -8.36 -12.23
CA MET A 182 -12.19 -8.14 -10.90
C MET A 182 -12.05 -9.39 -10.07
N SER A 183 -11.85 -9.25 -8.76
CA SER A 183 -11.97 -10.36 -7.81
C SER A 183 -13.23 -10.20 -6.97
N LEU A 184 -14.09 -11.22 -6.94
CA LEU A 184 -15.30 -11.23 -6.13
C LEU A 184 -15.26 -12.37 -5.11
N TYR A 185 -15.87 -12.12 -3.97
CA TYR A 185 -16.09 -13.06 -2.87
C TYR A 185 -17.51 -12.83 -2.32
N PRO A 186 -18.08 -13.74 -1.52
CA PRO A 186 -19.51 -13.73 -1.18
C PRO A 186 -20.05 -12.37 -0.71
N GLU A 187 -19.39 -11.72 0.25
CA GLU A 187 -19.83 -10.44 0.82
C GLU A 187 -19.66 -9.25 -0.14
N ALA A 188 -18.78 -9.37 -1.14
CA ALA A 188 -18.57 -8.34 -2.16
C ALA A 188 -19.48 -8.48 -3.38
N LEU A 189 -20.31 -9.53 -3.47
CA LEU A 189 -21.18 -9.76 -4.62
C LEU A 189 -22.15 -8.61 -4.92
N PRO A 190 -22.85 -8.00 -3.94
CA PRO A 190 -23.72 -6.86 -4.21
C PRO A 190 -22.96 -5.67 -4.81
N SER A 191 -21.79 -5.37 -4.26
CA SER A 191 -20.93 -4.29 -4.72
C SER A 191 -20.39 -4.56 -6.13
N GLY A 192 -19.82 -5.75 -6.35
CA GLY A 192 -19.27 -6.15 -7.66
C GLY A 192 -20.32 -6.20 -8.76
N TYR A 193 -21.54 -6.64 -8.43
CA TYR A 193 -22.67 -6.58 -9.34
C TYR A 193 -22.99 -5.14 -9.75
N ALA A 194 -23.10 -4.24 -8.77
CA ALA A 194 -23.35 -2.82 -9.02
C ALA A 194 -22.20 -2.16 -9.81
N ALA A 195 -20.95 -2.51 -9.55
CA ALA A 195 -19.78 -2.00 -10.27
C ALA A 195 -19.77 -2.42 -11.75
N ILE A 196 -20.06 -3.69 -12.05
CA ILE A 196 -20.17 -4.18 -13.43
C ILE A 196 -21.35 -3.50 -14.14
N ARG A 197 -22.50 -3.38 -13.48
CA ARG A 197 -23.64 -2.64 -14.04
C ARG A 197 -23.31 -1.17 -14.29
N ARG A 198 -22.54 -0.54 -13.40
CA ARG A 198 -22.09 0.85 -13.58
C ARG A 198 -21.21 0.99 -14.81
N LEU A 199 -20.22 0.10 -15.00
CA LEU A 199 -19.38 0.09 -16.20
C LEU A 199 -20.23 0.02 -17.48
N ARG A 200 -21.24 -0.84 -17.50
CA ARG A 200 -22.16 -0.96 -18.66
C ARG A 200 -23.02 0.28 -18.84
N ALA A 201 -23.50 0.88 -17.76
CA ALA A 201 -24.32 2.11 -17.80
C ALA A 201 -23.56 3.32 -18.32
N VAL A 202 -22.24 3.40 -18.09
CA VAL A 202 -21.38 4.46 -18.63
C VAL A 202 -20.86 4.16 -20.04
N GLY A 203 -21.31 3.06 -20.67
CA GLY A 203 -20.97 2.70 -22.06
C GLY A 203 -19.76 1.79 -22.23
N CYS A 204 -19.11 1.36 -21.15
CA CYS A 204 -17.95 0.47 -21.25
C CYS A 204 -18.38 -0.92 -21.75
N THR A 205 -17.76 -1.38 -22.83
CA THR A 205 -18.04 -2.68 -23.49
C THR A 205 -16.96 -3.73 -23.26
N LEU A 206 -15.88 -3.36 -22.57
CA LEU A 206 -14.73 -4.25 -22.34
C LEU A 206 -15.17 -5.57 -21.69
N PRO A 207 -14.59 -6.70 -22.12
CA PRO A 207 -14.85 -8.00 -21.51
C PRO A 207 -14.31 -8.04 -20.08
N ILE A 208 -14.98 -8.81 -19.22
CA ILE A 208 -14.67 -8.86 -17.77
C ILE A 208 -14.33 -10.29 -17.34
N GLU A 209 -13.14 -10.48 -16.76
CA GLU A 209 -12.81 -11.66 -15.99
C GLU A 209 -13.14 -11.45 -14.51
N ILE A 210 -14.08 -12.25 -14.00
CA ILE A 210 -14.45 -12.30 -12.59
C ILE A 210 -13.72 -13.47 -11.94
N TRP A 211 -12.73 -13.19 -11.12
CA TRP A 211 -11.97 -14.20 -10.40
C TRP A 211 -12.58 -14.46 -9.02
N ILE A 212 -12.78 -15.74 -8.69
CA ILE A 212 -13.34 -16.18 -7.41
C ILE A 212 -12.53 -17.32 -6.83
N ILE A 213 -12.48 -17.40 -5.50
CA ILE A 213 -11.87 -18.53 -4.79
C ILE A 213 -12.88 -19.70 -4.81
N GLN A 214 -12.46 -20.84 -5.36
CA GLN A 214 -13.37 -21.95 -5.62
C GLN A 214 -14.02 -22.52 -4.36
N GLU A 215 -13.31 -22.49 -3.22
CA GLU A 215 -13.86 -22.95 -1.94
C GLU A 215 -14.88 -21.99 -1.32
N GLU A 216 -14.90 -20.73 -1.76
CA GLU A 216 -15.77 -19.68 -1.19
C GLU A 216 -17.00 -19.45 -2.05
N LEU A 217 -16.88 -19.58 -3.38
CA LEU A 217 -17.94 -19.23 -4.32
C LEU A 217 -17.86 -20.06 -5.61
N THR A 218 -19.00 -20.34 -6.23
CA THR A 218 -19.10 -21.10 -7.48
C THR A 218 -19.76 -20.28 -8.58
N ALA A 219 -19.37 -20.55 -9.84
CA ALA A 219 -19.91 -19.86 -11.02
C ALA A 219 -21.43 -20.05 -11.20
N THR A 220 -22.02 -21.06 -10.57
CA THR A 220 -23.47 -21.31 -10.57
C THR A 220 -24.24 -20.39 -9.63
N HIS A 221 -23.56 -19.59 -8.81
CA HIS A 221 -24.21 -18.59 -7.97
C HIS A 221 -25.08 -17.65 -8.84
N PRO A 222 -26.36 -17.40 -8.48
CA PRO A 222 -27.30 -16.67 -9.35
C PRO A 222 -26.79 -15.32 -9.85
N VAL A 223 -26.13 -14.55 -8.98
CA VAL A 223 -25.51 -13.26 -9.32
C VAL A 223 -24.44 -13.43 -10.40
N LEU A 224 -23.53 -14.39 -10.23
CA LEU A 224 -22.45 -14.63 -11.21
C LEU A 224 -23.00 -15.19 -12.52
N TYR A 225 -23.99 -16.07 -12.45
CA TYR A 225 -24.69 -16.58 -13.63
C TYR A 225 -25.37 -15.45 -14.42
N TYR A 226 -26.03 -14.52 -13.71
CA TYR A 226 -26.64 -13.35 -14.35
C TYR A 226 -25.57 -12.44 -15.00
N LEU A 227 -24.49 -12.14 -14.27
CA LEU A 227 -23.38 -11.33 -14.79
C LEU A 227 -22.78 -11.92 -16.07
N THR A 228 -22.52 -13.22 -16.07
CA THR A 228 -21.92 -13.92 -17.23
C THR A 228 -22.89 -14.07 -18.40
N SER A 229 -24.20 -14.10 -18.17
CA SER A 229 -25.20 -14.22 -19.24
C SER A 229 -25.59 -12.87 -19.86
N LYS A 230 -25.52 -11.76 -19.12
CA LYS A 230 -26.01 -10.45 -19.57
C LYS A 230 -24.94 -9.39 -19.80
N PHE A 231 -23.79 -9.47 -19.12
CA PHE A 231 -22.86 -8.34 -19.04
C PHE A 231 -21.45 -8.64 -19.57
N ASN A 232 -21.32 -9.50 -20.58
CA ASN A 232 -20.04 -9.81 -21.25
C ASN A 232 -18.92 -10.14 -20.24
N ALA A 233 -19.21 -11.08 -19.34
CA ALA A 233 -18.31 -11.51 -18.29
C ALA A 233 -18.09 -13.03 -18.30
N ILE A 234 -16.99 -13.48 -17.73
CA ILE A 234 -16.69 -14.88 -17.46
C ILE A 234 -16.16 -15.04 -16.04
N VAL A 235 -16.40 -16.21 -15.45
CA VAL A 235 -15.85 -16.57 -14.14
C VAL A 235 -14.55 -17.36 -14.32
N ARG A 236 -13.55 -17.06 -13.48
CA ARG A 236 -12.27 -17.75 -13.35
C ARG A 236 -12.10 -18.20 -11.90
N TYR A 237 -11.53 -19.39 -11.71
CA TYR A 237 -11.30 -19.95 -10.38
C TYR A 237 -9.86 -19.75 -9.92
N ILE A 238 -9.72 -19.44 -8.64
CA ILE A 238 -8.47 -19.47 -7.89
C ILE A 238 -8.48 -20.72 -7.01
N GLU A 239 -7.65 -21.70 -7.35
CA GLU A 239 -7.48 -22.95 -6.59
C GLU A 239 -6.22 -22.89 -5.70
N ASP A 240 -5.29 -22.00 -6.03
CA ASP A 240 -4.05 -21.84 -5.28
C ASP A 240 -4.36 -21.30 -3.88
N LYS A 241 -4.16 -22.13 -2.86
CA LYS A 241 -4.42 -21.81 -1.44
C LYS A 241 -3.57 -20.65 -0.91
N SER A 242 -2.47 -20.32 -1.58
CA SER A 242 -1.61 -19.19 -1.22
C SER A 242 -2.12 -17.85 -1.76
N ALA A 243 -3.00 -17.87 -2.77
CA ALA A 243 -3.65 -16.69 -3.34
C ALA A 243 -4.94 -16.39 -2.58
N ARG A 244 -4.81 -15.77 -1.40
CA ARG A 244 -5.92 -15.36 -0.51
C ARG A 244 -5.70 -13.93 -0.04
N LYS A 245 -6.77 -13.26 0.40
CA LYS A 245 -6.72 -11.87 0.89
C LYS A 245 -6.06 -10.94 -0.15
N PHE A 246 -5.10 -10.12 0.26
CA PHE A 246 -4.37 -9.17 -0.59
C PHE A 246 -3.64 -9.82 -1.78
N TYR A 247 -3.33 -11.11 -1.73
CA TYR A 247 -2.59 -11.78 -2.80
C TYR A 247 -3.48 -12.28 -3.96
N VAL A 248 -4.80 -12.07 -3.86
CA VAL A 248 -5.74 -12.38 -4.93
C VAL A 248 -5.49 -11.48 -6.13
N LYS A 249 -5.34 -10.16 -5.95
CA LYS A 249 -5.20 -9.23 -7.07
C LYS A 249 -3.94 -9.48 -7.92
N PRO A 250 -2.73 -9.64 -7.32
CA PRO A 250 -1.55 -10.05 -8.08
C PRO A 250 -1.76 -11.34 -8.87
N TYR A 251 -2.40 -12.34 -8.27
CA TYR A 251 -2.69 -13.62 -8.93
C TYR A 251 -3.62 -13.45 -10.14
N CYS A 252 -4.73 -12.72 -9.98
CA CYS A 252 -5.69 -12.48 -11.05
C CYS A 252 -5.06 -11.74 -12.24
N ILE A 253 -4.29 -10.69 -11.96
CA ILE A 253 -3.61 -9.91 -13.00
C ILE A 253 -2.55 -10.75 -13.70
N TYR A 254 -1.74 -11.49 -12.94
CA TYR A 254 -0.67 -12.32 -13.50
C TYR A 254 -1.22 -13.44 -14.41
N HIS A 255 -2.34 -14.08 -14.03
CA HIS A 255 -2.92 -15.21 -14.78
C HIS A 255 -4.07 -14.82 -15.72
N SER A 256 -4.37 -13.52 -15.88
CA SER A 256 -5.40 -13.05 -16.80
C SER A 256 -5.15 -13.48 -18.25
N MET A 257 -6.21 -13.64 -19.02
CA MET A 257 -6.10 -13.86 -20.46
C MET A 257 -5.82 -12.58 -21.26
N PHE A 258 -6.06 -11.40 -20.69
CA PHE A 258 -5.94 -10.13 -21.41
C PHE A 258 -4.49 -9.65 -21.51
N ASP A 259 -4.11 -9.07 -22.64
CA ASP A 259 -2.78 -8.46 -22.78
C ASP A 259 -2.66 -7.20 -21.93
N GLN A 260 -3.68 -6.34 -21.98
CA GLN A 260 -3.79 -5.14 -21.17
C GLN A 260 -4.98 -5.27 -20.21
N VAL A 261 -4.72 -5.07 -18.93
CA VAL A 261 -5.69 -5.28 -17.84
C VAL A 261 -5.96 -3.95 -17.14
N LEU A 262 -7.23 -3.58 -17.06
CA LEU A 262 -7.72 -2.69 -16.01
C LEU A 262 -8.19 -3.57 -14.84
N PHE A 263 -7.44 -3.61 -13.75
CA PHE A 263 -7.94 -4.21 -12.51
C PHE A 263 -8.89 -3.22 -11.84
N LEU A 264 -9.99 -3.72 -11.28
CA LEU A 264 -10.96 -2.90 -10.55
C LEU A 264 -11.51 -3.66 -9.34
N ASP A 265 -11.45 -3.04 -8.17
CA ASP A 265 -12.07 -3.57 -6.95
C ASP A 265 -13.60 -3.60 -7.05
N ALA A 266 -14.21 -4.50 -6.28
CA ALA A 266 -15.67 -4.71 -6.29
C ALA A 266 -16.47 -3.48 -5.83
N ASP A 267 -15.83 -2.58 -5.08
CA ASP A 267 -16.40 -1.37 -4.49
C ASP A 267 -15.78 -0.10 -5.08
N ASN A 268 -15.21 -0.22 -6.28
CA ASN A 268 -14.71 0.88 -7.07
C ASN A 268 -15.60 1.13 -8.28
N PHE A 269 -16.25 2.30 -8.32
CA PHE A 269 -17.29 2.62 -9.28
C PHE A 269 -16.80 3.63 -10.31
N ALA A 270 -16.88 3.27 -11.59
CA ALA A 270 -16.51 4.16 -12.68
C ALA A 270 -17.53 5.29 -12.86
N ALA A 271 -17.08 6.54 -12.78
CA ALA A 271 -17.88 7.73 -13.08
C ALA A 271 -18.15 7.85 -14.60
N ARG A 272 -17.18 7.47 -15.43
CA ARG A 272 -17.23 7.53 -16.91
C ARG A 272 -16.63 6.26 -17.52
N ASP A 273 -16.79 6.04 -18.82
CA ASP A 273 -16.15 4.93 -19.52
C ASP A 273 -14.61 5.02 -19.43
N PRO A 274 -13.93 4.05 -18.81
CA PRO A 274 -12.47 4.08 -18.67
C PRO A 274 -11.72 3.56 -19.92
N THR A 275 -12.41 3.16 -20.99
CA THR A 275 -11.80 2.50 -22.15
C THR A 275 -10.70 3.34 -22.83
N TYR A 276 -10.83 4.66 -22.82
CA TYR A 276 -9.84 5.56 -23.44
C TYR A 276 -8.46 5.51 -22.77
N LEU A 277 -8.37 5.08 -21.50
CA LEU A 277 -7.10 4.98 -20.77
C LEU A 277 -6.12 4.03 -21.46
N PHE A 278 -6.61 2.98 -22.13
CA PHE A 278 -5.78 2.01 -22.84
C PHE A 278 -5.05 2.59 -24.07
N SER A 279 -5.52 3.72 -24.59
CA SER A 279 -4.92 4.48 -25.69
C SER A 279 -4.36 5.82 -25.23
N HIS A 280 -4.34 6.09 -23.92
CA HIS A 280 -3.79 7.32 -23.40
C HIS A 280 -2.26 7.31 -23.60
N PRO A 281 -1.64 8.40 -24.11
CA PRO A 281 -0.20 8.43 -24.43
C PRO A 281 0.69 8.01 -23.26
N ALA A 282 0.35 8.40 -22.04
CA ALA A 282 1.09 8.01 -20.85
C ALA A 282 1.09 6.48 -20.61
N PHE A 283 -0.04 5.81 -20.82
CA PHE A 283 -0.12 4.35 -20.70
C PHE A 283 0.58 3.64 -21.85
N GLU A 284 0.47 4.14 -23.08
CA GLU A 284 1.16 3.56 -24.22
C GLU A 284 2.69 3.65 -24.05
N ALA A 285 3.19 4.75 -23.49
CA ALA A 285 4.60 4.96 -23.22
C ALA A 285 5.16 4.02 -22.15
N THR A 286 4.49 3.90 -21.01
CA THR A 286 5.03 3.15 -19.84
C THR A 286 4.58 1.69 -19.81
N GLY A 287 3.36 1.41 -20.28
CA GLY A 287 2.67 0.13 -20.09
C GLY A 287 2.10 -0.07 -18.68
N ALA A 288 2.14 0.95 -17.81
CA ALA A 288 1.59 0.87 -16.46
C ALA A 288 1.12 2.24 -15.99
N MET A 289 -0.12 2.31 -15.49
CA MET A 289 -0.73 3.51 -14.93
C MET A 289 -1.35 3.17 -13.57
N PHE A 290 -0.95 3.92 -12.56
CA PHE A 290 -1.32 3.72 -11.16
C PHE A 290 -1.90 5.00 -10.56
N TRP A 291 -2.66 4.86 -9.47
CA TRP A 291 -3.33 5.96 -8.79
C TRP A 291 -2.70 6.25 -7.43
N PRO A 292 -2.60 7.53 -7.02
CA PRO A 292 -2.13 7.88 -5.70
C PRO A 292 -3.19 7.54 -4.64
N ASP A 293 -2.73 7.08 -3.49
CA ASP A 293 -3.53 7.03 -2.27
C ASP A 293 -3.63 8.44 -1.64
N TYR A 294 -4.22 8.55 -0.45
CA TYR A 294 -4.20 9.77 0.36
C TYR A 294 -2.82 10.08 0.94
N TRP A 295 -1.98 9.06 1.15
CA TRP A 295 -0.78 9.20 1.97
C TRP A 295 0.46 9.62 1.18
N GLN A 296 1.14 10.60 1.75
CA GLN A 296 2.47 11.06 1.33
C GLN A 296 3.51 10.63 2.37
N PRO A 297 4.81 10.57 2.03
CA PRO A 297 5.83 10.13 2.98
C PRO A 297 5.90 10.96 4.27
N ASN A 298 5.56 12.24 4.22
CA ASN A 298 5.47 13.13 5.39
C ASN A 298 4.13 13.05 6.15
N ASN A 299 3.13 12.35 5.61
CA ASN A 299 1.78 12.19 6.16
C ASN A 299 1.25 10.79 5.83
N THR A 300 1.91 9.76 6.38
CA THR A 300 1.55 8.35 6.19
C THR A 300 1.18 7.68 7.49
N ILE A 301 0.06 6.96 7.48
CA ILE A 301 -0.35 6.05 8.57
C ILE A 301 0.21 4.64 8.40
N PHE A 302 0.84 4.36 7.25
CA PHE A 302 1.46 3.08 6.93
C PHE A 302 2.99 3.15 6.98
N GLY A 303 3.53 4.24 7.56
CA GLY A 303 4.92 4.50 7.92
C GLY A 303 5.93 4.16 6.83
N LEU A 304 5.58 4.53 5.60
CA LEU A 304 6.42 4.40 4.43
C LEU A 304 7.25 5.66 4.19
N MET A 305 8.06 5.99 5.19
CA MET A 305 8.92 7.17 5.21
C MET A 305 10.33 6.82 4.69
N ASP A 306 11.21 7.81 4.57
CA ASP A 306 12.61 7.65 4.15
C ASP A 306 13.40 6.65 5.00
N ARG A 307 13.13 6.65 6.30
CA ARG A 307 13.74 5.77 7.31
C ARG A 307 13.11 4.39 7.42
N SER A 308 12.14 4.05 6.56
CA SER A 308 11.54 2.72 6.53
C SER A 308 12.57 1.68 6.09
N LEU A 309 12.71 0.61 6.88
CA LEU A 309 13.59 -0.51 6.55
C LEU A 309 13.16 -1.24 5.26
N LEU A 310 11.94 -1.02 4.77
CA LEU A 310 11.47 -1.62 3.54
C LEU A 310 12.36 -1.26 2.34
N TRP A 311 12.75 0.01 2.20
CA TRP A 311 13.58 0.48 1.08
C TRP A 311 14.89 -0.32 0.99
N ASN A 312 15.56 -0.45 2.13
CA ASN A 312 16.79 -1.21 2.24
C ASN A 312 16.53 -2.72 2.08
N MET A 313 15.44 -3.29 2.61
CA MET A 313 15.09 -4.70 2.42
C MET A 313 14.91 -5.04 0.94
N LEU A 314 14.19 -4.19 0.19
CA LEU A 314 13.93 -4.36 -1.23
C LEU A 314 15.17 -4.04 -2.08
N GLY A 315 16.11 -3.26 -1.56
CA GLY A 315 17.25 -2.75 -2.33
C GLY A 315 16.81 -1.74 -3.38
N ILE A 316 15.88 -0.86 -3.00
CA ILE A 316 15.36 0.24 -3.82
C ILE A 316 15.67 1.54 -3.07
N PRO A 317 16.22 2.58 -3.72
CA PRO A 317 16.40 3.85 -3.04
C PRO A 317 15.05 4.47 -2.69
N TYR A 318 15.02 5.25 -1.62
CA TYR A 318 13.86 6.05 -1.27
C TYR A 318 13.49 7.01 -2.41
N VAL A 319 12.19 7.11 -2.68
CA VAL A 319 11.61 8.05 -3.64
C VAL A 319 10.49 8.79 -2.93
N ASP A 320 10.54 10.11 -2.98
CA ASP A 320 9.56 10.98 -2.34
C ASP A 320 8.34 11.09 -3.26
N MET A 321 7.36 10.23 -2.99
CA MET A 321 6.18 10.04 -3.84
C MET A 321 5.00 9.53 -3.03
N PHE A 322 3.80 9.70 -3.57
CA PHE A 322 2.59 9.10 -3.03
C PHE A 322 2.71 7.59 -2.88
N GLU A 323 2.12 7.07 -1.81
CA GLU A 323 1.73 5.68 -1.78
C GLU A 323 0.73 5.38 -2.89
N GLN A 324 0.72 4.16 -3.39
CA GLN A 324 -0.12 3.76 -4.52
C GLN A 324 -1.45 3.19 -4.03
N GLU A 325 -2.62 3.55 -4.55
CA GLU A 325 -3.85 2.79 -4.35
C GLU A 325 -3.95 1.62 -5.36
N SER A 326 -4.40 0.45 -4.91
CA SER A 326 -4.56 -0.79 -5.69
C SER A 326 -6.00 -1.12 -6.08
N GLY A 327 -6.97 -0.28 -5.68
CA GLY A 327 -8.39 -0.41 -6.04
C GLY A 327 -8.64 -0.32 -7.55
N GLN A 328 -7.72 0.27 -8.29
CA GLN A 328 -7.70 0.29 -9.75
C GLN A 328 -6.27 0.46 -10.25
N LEU A 329 -5.92 -0.33 -11.27
CA LEU A 329 -4.58 -0.34 -11.86
C LEU A 329 -4.71 -0.68 -13.34
N LEU A 330 -3.93 -0.03 -14.21
CA LEU A 330 -3.91 -0.33 -15.63
C LEU A 330 -2.53 -0.84 -16.03
N ILE A 331 -2.45 -2.09 -16.50
CA ILE A 331 -1.18 -2.78 -16.76
C ILE A 331 -1.21 -3.45 -18.13
N ASP A 332 -0.22 -3.16 -18.95
CA ASP A 332 0.14 -3.94 -20.14
C ASP A 332 1.07 -5.08 -19.70
N ARG A 333 0.52 -6.30 -19.66
CA ARG A 333 1.23 -7.50 -19.19
C ARG A 333 2.35 -7.91 -20.14
N LYS A 334 2.20 -7.65 -21.45
CA LYS A 334 3.24 -7.93 -22.45
C LYS A 334 4.45 -7.01 -22.27
N LYS A 335 4.23 -5.74 -21.96
CA LYS A 335 5.29 -4.75 -21.68
C LYS A 335 5.88 -4.87 -20.27
N SER A 336 5.22 -5.60 -19.37
CA SER A 336 5.51 -5.61 -17.94
C SER A 336 5.85 -7.00 -17.38
N SER A 337 6.32 -7.94 -18.19
CA SER A 337 6.53 -9.34 -17.77
C SER A 337 7.51 -9.46 -16.60
N ALA A 338 8.67 -8.81 -16.65
CA ALA A 338 9.65 -8.83 -15.57
C ALA A 338 9.12 -8.18 -14.27
N GLN A 339 8.28 -7.16 -14.40
CA GLN A 339 7.66 -6.47 -13.28
C GLN A 339 6.62 -7.36 -12.62
N LEU A 340 5.84 -8.09 -13.42
CA LEU A 340 4.87 -9.05 -12.91
C LEU A 340 5.56 -10.23 -12.22
N GLU A 341 6.67 -10.75 -12.73
CA GLU A 341 7.49 -11.75 -12.01
C GLU A 341 7.98 -11.22 -10.65
N MET A 342 8.45 -9.98 -10.61
CA MET A 342 8.87 -9.33 -9.36
C MET A 342 7.70 -9.12 -8.39
N LEU A 343 6.52 -8.76 -8.90
CA LEU A 343 5.29 -8.66 -8.11
C LEU A 343 4.92 -10.03 -7.51
N MET A 344 5.09 -11.12 -8.28
CA MET A 344 4.86 -12.47 -7.76
C MET A 344 5.90 -12.88 -6.73
N TYR A 345 7.16 -12.45 -6.86
CA TYR A 345 8.16 -12.61 -5.80
C TYR A 345 7.71 -11.93 -4.51
N PHE A 346 7.32 -10.65 -4.56
CA PHE A 346 6.85 -9.94 -3.37
C PHE A 346 5.59 -10.55 -2.76
N SER A 347 4.72 -11.09 -3.60
CA SER A 347 3.44 -11.66 -3.18
C SER A 347 3.60 -13.07 -2.62
N PHE A 348 4.33 -13.97 -3.28
CA PHE A 348 4.29 -15.42 -3.04
C PHE A 348 5.57 -16.01 -2.45
N ARG A 349 6.65 -15.24 -2.31
CA ARG A 349 7.87 -15.73 -1.63
C ARG A 349 7.62 -15.95 -0.14
N ILE A 350 8.06 -17.10 0.36
CA ILE A 350 7.95 -17.50 1.77
C ILE A 350 9.33 -17.45 2.45
N PRO A 351 9.43 -16.97 3.70
CA PRO A 351 8.40 -16.23 4.47
C PRO A 351 8.02 -14.89 3.82
N ARG A 352 6.81 -14.40 4.13
CA ARG A 352 6.22 -13.18 3.55
C ARG A 352 6.68 -11.95 4.34
N LEU A 353 7.98 -11.68 4.32
CA LEU A 353 8.64 -10.70 5.18
C LEU A 353 7.96 -9.32 5.18
N ILE A 354 7.48 -8.85 4.01
CA ILE A 354 6.78 -7.56 3.89
C ILE A 354 5.56 -7.50 4.82
N ASN A 355 4.74 -8.55 4.85
CA ASN A 355 3.55 -8.67 5.69
C ASN A 355 3.91 -9.08 7.14
N ASP A 356 4.88 -9.98 7.29
CA ASP A 356 5.31 -10.49 8.58
C ASP A 356 5.90 -9.37 9.47
N TYR A 357 6.54 -8.37 8.87
CA TYR A 357 7.05 -7.17 9.55
C TYR A 357 6.12 -5.96 9.53
N ASP A 358 4.96 -6.06 8.87
CA ASP A 358 4.00 -4.96 8.75
C ASP A 358 4.59 -3.71 8.09
N PHE A 359 5.41 -3.90 7.05
CA PHE A 359 6.07 -2.78 6.38
C PHE A 359 5.12 -1.95 5.52
N ILE A 360 4.09 -2.57 4.95
CA ILE A 360 3.00 -1.93 4.20
C ILE A 360 1.67 -2.65 4.45
N TRP A 361 0.58 -1.99 4.08
CA TRP A 361 -0.75 -2.55 4.18
C TRP A 361 -1.14 -3.35 2.94
N GLY A 362 -0.97 -4.67 3.01
CA GLY A 362 -1.43 -5.59 1.97
C GLY A 362 -0.66 -5.47 0.65
N ASP A 363 -1.38 -5.48 -0.46
CA ASP A 363 -0.84 -5.48 -1.82
C ASP A 363 -0.63 -4.09 -2.41
N LYS A 364 -1.20 -3.08 -1.75
CA LYS A 364 -1.29 -1.68 -2.15
C LYS A 364 -0.06 -1.16 -2.89
N ASP A 365 1.10 -1.13 -2.24
CA ASP A 365 2.35 -0.61 -2.82
C ASP A 365 3.20 -1.67 -3.54
N LEU A 366 2.82 -2.96 -3.49
CA LEU A 366 3.61 -4.04 -4.09
C LEU A 366 3.79 -3.84 -5.60
N PHE A 367 2.78 -3.31 -6.28
CA PHE A 367 2.83 -3.04 -7.72
C PHE A 367 3.91 -1.99 -8.04
N ARG A 368 3.83 -0.77 -7.50
CA ARG A 368 4.88 0.22 -7.77
C ARG A 368 6.25 -0.26 -7.35
N PHE A 369 6.39 -0.98 -6.23
CA PHE A 369 7.70 -1.51 -5.83
C PHE A 369 8.26 -2.50 -6.83
N ALA A 370 7.42 -3.33 -7.45
CA ALA A 370 7.88 -4.27 -8.46
C ALA A 370 8.42 -3.55 -9.71
N TRP A 371 7.79 -2.44 -10.10
CA TRP A 371 8.28 -1.57 -11.17
C TRP A 371 9.57 -0.84 -10.80
N MET A 372 9.65 -0.29 -9.59
CA MET A 372 10.85 0.38 -9.08
C MET A 372 12.03 -0.59 -8.98
N LYS A 373 11.82 -1.79 -8.44
CA LYS A 373 12.85 -2.83 -8.28
C LYS A 373 13.43 -3.29 -9.61
N THR A 374 12.58 -3.36 -10.64
CA THR A 374 13.00 -3.76 -11.99
C THR A 374 13.44 -2.58 -12.85
N ASN A 375 13.42 -1.36 -12.30
CA ASN A 375 13.75 -0.11 -12.99
C ASN A 375 12.92 0.11 -14.27
N LYS A 376 11.62 -0.16 -14.19
CA LYS A 376 10.66 0.10 -15.28
C LYS A 376 9.83 1.33 -14.92
N PRO A 377 9.69 2.30 -15.84
CA PRO A 377 8.82 3.45 -15.60
C PRO A 377 7.35 3.03 -15.53
N PHE A 378 6.58 3.78 -14.75
CA PHE A 378 5.12 3.74 -14.69
C PHE A 378 4.60 5.17 -14.62
N TYR A 379 3.35 5.37 -15.02
CA TYR A 379 2.68 6.65 -14.91
C TYR A 379 1.88 6.68 -13.60
N MET A 380 2.18 7.61 -12.70
CA MET A 380 1.33 7.85 -11.53
C MET A 380 0.38 8.99 -11.86
N ILE A 381 -0.92 8.83 -11.60
CA ILE A 381 -1.89 9.91 -11.76
C ILE A 381 -1.48 11.10 -10.89
N GLN A 382 -1.45 12.29 -11.48
CA GLN A 382 -0.89 13.49 -10.86
C GLN A 382 -1.87 14.17 -9.90
N LYS A 383 -3.15 14.18 -10.28
CA LYS A 383 -4.23 14.69 -9.45
C LYS A 383 -4.37 13.79 -8.21
N PRO A 384 -4.18 14.34 -6.99
CA PRO A 384 -4.28 13.52 -5.79
C PRO A 384 -5.75 13.17 -5.49
N SER A 385 -5.95 12.14 -4.67
CA SER A 385 -7.30 11.66 -4.35
C SER A 385 -8.12 12.71 -3.57
N GLY A 386 -9.31 13.03 -4.05
CA GLY A 386 -10.33 13.72 -3.27
C GLY A 386 -11.09 12.75 -2.36
N SER A 387 -12.07 13.26 -1.62
CA SER A 387 -12.89 12.48 -0.70
C SER A 387 -14.37 12.80 -0.85
N ALA A 388 -15.21 11.78 -1.01
CA ALA A 388 -16.66 11.90 -1.05
C ALA A 388 -17.28 11.33 0.23
N GLY A 389 -18.30 12.02 0.75
CA GLY A 389 -18.96 11.59 1.98
C GLY A 389 -20.04 12.52 2.49
N LEU A 390 -20.26 12.46 3.80
CA LEU A 390 -21.29 13.20 4.51
C LEU A 390 -20.75 14.54 5.02
N LYS A 391 -21.39 15.64 4.63
CA LYS A 391 -21.28 16.91 5.34
C LYS A 391 -22.37 17.01 6.41
N HIS A 392 -21.99 17.37 7.63
CA HIS A 392 -22.95 17.59 8.70
C HIS A 392 -23.85 18.80 8.38
N LYS A 393 -25.14 18.70 8.67
CA LYS A 393 -26.12 19.74 8.34
C LYS A 393 -25.95 21.04 9.13
N ASP A 394 -25.61 20.91 10.41
CA ASP A 394 -25.62 22.02 11.37
C ASP A 394 -24.20 22.50 11.77
N TYR A 395 -23.17 21.73 11.41
CA TYR A 395 -21.78 21.99 11.81
C TYR A 395 -20.90 21.89 10.58
N ASP A 396 -19.81 22.65 10.56
CA ASP A 396 -18.85 22.63 9.47
C ASP A 396 -17.90 21.42 9.57
N LEU A 397 -18.51 20.24 9.60
CA LEU A 397 -17.87 18.94 9.75
C LEU A 397 -18.08 18.11 8.51
N PHE A 398 -17.01 17.49 8.02
CA PHE A 398 -17.05 16.59 6.88
C PHE A 398 -16.46 15.23 7.23
N CYS A 399 -17.14 14.17 6.78
CA CYS A 399 -16.70 12.81 6.97
C CYS A 399 -16.74 12.08 5.63
N GLY A 400 -15.57 11.98 4.99
CA GLY A 400 -15.41 11.24 3.76
C GLY A 400 -15.29 9.74 3.99
N HIS A 401 -15.87 8.97 3.07
CA HIS A 401 -15.92 7.50 3.15
C HIS A 401 -15.46 6.83 1.86
N SER A 402 -15.23 7.62 0.81
CA SER A 402 -14.90 7.13 -0.51
C SER A 402 -13.84 8.00 -1.14
N MET A 403 -12.80 7.38 -1.70
CA MET A 403 -11.81 8.09 -2.49
C MET A 403 -12.43 8.56 -3.79
N VAL A 404 -12.19 9.81 -4.13
CA VAL A 404 -12.50 10.40 -5.43
C VAL A 404 -11.20 10.42 -6.21
N GLN A 405 -11.15 9.63 -7.28
CA GLN A 405 -9.92 9.38 -8.02
C GLN A 405 -10.11 9.78 -9.48
N HIS A 406 -9.05 10.35 -10.05
CA HIS A 406 -9.13 11.11 -11.28
C HIS A 406 -8.40 10.44 -12.44
N ASP A 407 -8.65 10.93 -13.64
CA ASP A 407 -7.91 10.58 -14.85
C ASP A 407 -6.63 11.44 -15.01
N PRO A 408 -5.80 11.19 -16.05
CA PRO A 408 -4.62 12.01 -16.32
C PRO A 408 -4.93 13.50 -16.52
N GLU A 409 -6.15 13.84 -16.95
CA GLU A 409 -6.64 15.21 -17.12
C GLU A 409 -7.23 15.82 -15.83
N GLY A 410 -7.18 15.11 -14.70
CA GLY A 410 -7.65 15.57 -13.40
C GLY A 410 -9.17 15.59 -13.24
N LYS A 411 -9.91 14.90 -14.11
CA LYS A 411 -11.36 14.74 -14.01
C LYS A 411 -11.70 13.49 -13.23
N ILE A 412 -12.78 13.51 -12.46
CA ILE A 412 -13.23 12.36 -11.69
C ILE A 412 -13.50 11.17 -12.64
N LEU A 413 -12.94 10.02 -12.29
CA LEU A 413 -13.11 8.78 -13.05
C LEU A 413 -13.55 7.61 -12.17
N PHE A 414 -13.12 7.56 -10.92
CA PHE A 414 -13.38 6.45 -10.01
C PHE A 414 -13.85 6.96 -8.64
N LEU A 415 -14.84 6.27 -8.07
CA LEU A 415 -15.31 6.46 -6.70
C LEU A 415 -15.11 5.14 -5.95
N HIS A 416 -14.06 5.06 -5.13
CA HIS A 416 -13.70 3.85 -4.40
C HIS A 416 -14.26 3.91 -2.97
N ARG A 417 -15.15 3.00 -2.57
CA ARG A 417 -15.78 2.99 -1.23
C ARG A 417 -14.90 2.27 -0.20
N ASN A 418 -13.95 2.98 0.41
CA ASN A 418 -12.96 2.36 1.31
C ASN A 418 -13.57 1.85 2.64
N THR A 419 -14.55 2.56 3.22
CA THR A 419 -15.07 2.24 4.57
C THR A 419 -16.50 1.70 4.56
N TYR A 420 -17.45 2.48 4.05
CA TYR A 420 -18.86 2.10 4.03
C TYR A 420 -19.18 1.29 2.77
N LYS A 421 -19.14 -0.04 2.88
CA LYS A 421 -19.31 -0.98 1.77
C LYS A 421 -20.77 -1.08 1.35
N LEU A 422 -20.99 -1.40 0.08
CA LEU A 422 -22.33 -1.55 -0.50
C LEU A 422 -22.86 -2.97 -0.24
N THR A 423 -23.81 -3.10 0.69
CA THR A 423 -24.33 -4.41 1.16
C THR A 423 -25.61 -4.86 0.45
N GLY A 424 -26.31 -3.95 -0.23
CA GLY A 424 -27.61 -4.24 -0.87
C GLY A 424 -28.81 -4.23 0.10
N GLU A 425 -28.67 -3.58 1.25
CA GLU A 425 -29.78 -3.36 2.19
C GLU A 425 -30.90 -2.53 1.55
N LEU A 426 -32.16 -2.91 1.82
CA LEU A 426 -33.35 -2.24 1.27
C LEU A 426 -33.42 -0.74 1.59
N ALA A 427 -32.90 -0.35 2.76
CA ALA A 427 -32.85 1.02 3.25
C ALA A 427 -31.41 1.57 3.32
N ALA A 428 -30.56 1.18 2.36
CA ALA A 428 -29.20 1.70 2.28
C ALA A 428 -29.19 3.25 2.23
N PRO A 429 -28.44 3.92 3.12
CA PRO A 429 -28.41 5.37 3.17
C PRO A 429 -27.65 5.95 1.97
N PHE A 430 -28.00 7.18 1.60
CA PHE A 430 -27.16 8.01 0.73
C PHE A 430 -26.02 8.59 1.56
N ILE A 431 -24.80 8.24 1.22
CA ILE A 431 -23.60 8.63 1.96
C ILE A 431 -22.75 9.65 1.20
N TRP A 432 -23.10 9.97 -0.05
CA TRP A 432 -22.40 10.98 -0.84
C TRP A 432 -23.22 12.26 -0.96
N THR A 433 -23.10 13.13 0.05
CA THR A 433 -23.72 14.46 -0.02
C THR A 433 -22.78 15.50 -0.60
N HIS A 434 -21.47 15.36 -0.37
CA HIS A 434 -20.46 16.31 -0.83
C HIS A 434 -19.19 15.60 -1.30
N ILE A 435 -18.47 16.27 -2.19
CA ILE A 435 -17.09 15.96 -2.57
C ILE A 435 -16.20 17.07 -2.04
N GLN A 436 -15.16 16.69 -1.30
CA GLN A 436 -14.03 17.52 -0.96
C GLN A 436 -12.86 17.13 -1.87
N ASP A 437 -12.51 17.99 -2.82
CA ASP A 437 -11.45 17.73 -3.79
C ASP A 437 -10.33 18.77 -3.66
N PHE A 438 -9.10 18.37 -3.94
CA PHE A 438 -7.97 19.30 -3.89
C PHE A 438 -8.03 20.25 -5.10
N ARG A 439 -7.80 21.54 -4.90
CA ARG A 439 -7.86 22.54 -6.00
C ARG A 439 -6.75 22.33 -7.02
N GLY A 440 -5.56 21.98 -6.56
CA GLY A 440 -4.39 21.78 -7.42
C GLY A 440 -4.51 20.54 -8.32
N MET A 441 -3.79 20.57 -9.44
CA MET A 441 -3.63 19.42 -10.34
C MET A 441 -2.56 18.42 -9.87
N THR A 442 -1.68 18.88 -8.99
CA THR A 442 -0.65 18.09 -8.31
C THR A 442 -0.70 18.46 -6.84
N ALA A 443 -0.47 17.50 -5.95
CA ALA A 443 -0.36 17.81 -4.53
C ALA A 443 0.83 18.72 -4.23
N ASP A 444 0.67 19.57 -3.22
CA ASP A 444 1.73 20.34 -2.59
C ASP A 444 1.73 20.06 -1.08
N GLU A 445 2.48 20.85 -0.31
CA GLU A 445 2.52 20.75 1.16
C GLU A 445 1.16 20.98 1.84
N ASN A 446 0.19 21.57 1.16
CA ASN A 446 -1.14 21.84 1.68
C ASN A 446 -2.14 20.72 1.41
N TYR A 447 -1.77 19.70 0.63
CA TYR A 447 -2.58 18.49 0.50
C TYR A 447 -2.43 17.63 1.76
N ILE A 448 -3.32 17.86 2.73
CA ILE A 448 -3.34 17.15 4.01
C ILE A 448 -4.71 16.51 4.20
N ILE A 449 -4.75 15.18 4.03
CA ILE A 449 -5.90 14.35 4.36
C ILE A 449 -5.69 13.77 5.76
N ARG A 450 -6.74 13.83 6.59
CA ARG A 450 -6.74 13.25 7.94
C ARG A 450 -7.60 12.00 7.97
N PHE A 451 -7.24 11.10 8.88
CA PHE A 451 -8.07 9.99 9.31
C PHE A 451 -8.60 10.28 10.72
N ALA A 452 -9.91 10.20 10.91
CA ALA A 452 -10.54 10.38 12.20
C ALA A 452 -11.70 9.40 12.40
N PHE A 453 -12.00 9.07 13.66
CA PHE A 453 -13.27 8.44 14.00
C PHE A 453 -14.34 9.51 14.02
N GLY A 454 -15.51 9.22 13.44
CA GLY A 454 -16.61 10.19 13.28
C GLY A 454 -17.25 10.67 14.58
N GLY A 455 -16.92 10.05 15.71
CA GLY A 455 -17.37 10.46 17.04
C GLY A 455 -18.89 10.52 17.15
N GLN A 456 -19.40 11.54 17.84
CA GLN A 456 -20.85 11.77 17.99
C GLN A 456 -21.51 12.33 16.72
N ALA A 457 -20.75 13.01 15.86
CA ALA A 457 -21.28 13.64 14.65
C ALA A 457 -21.56 12.63 13.53
N PHE A 458 -20.72 11.61 13.41
CA PHE A 458 -20.84 10.53 12.43
C PHE A 458 -20.60 9.18 13.12
N VAL A 459 -21.57 8.77 13.95
CA VAL A 459 -21.47 7.55 14.77
C VAL A 459 -21.19 6.32 13.89
N GLY A 460 -20.14 5.58 14.24
CA GLY A 460 -19.74 4.35 13.54
C GLY A 460 -18.91 4.56 12.27
N PHE A 461 -18.67 5.81 11.85
CA PHE A 461 -17.88 6.09 10.66
C PHE A 461 -16.39 6.29 10.95
N LYS A 462 -15.60 5.88 9.97
CA LYS A 462 -14.19 6.26 9.80
C LYS A 462 -14.15 7.31 8.70
N CYS A 463 -13.70 8.52 9.06
CA CYS A 463 -13.73 9.70 8.23
C CYS A 463 -12.36 9.94 7.59
N PHE A 464 -12.37 10.25 6.29
CA PHE A 464 -11.22 10.75 5.55
C PHE A 464 -11.51 12.14 5.00
N GLY A 465 -10.50 13.00 5.01
CA GLY A 465 -10.56 14.34 4.45
C GLY A 465 -10.03 15.38 5.42
N ASN A 466 -10.23 16.64 5.08
CA ASN A 466 -10.07 17.76 5.99
C ASN A 466 -11.41 17.96 6.73
N ASP A 467 -11.45 17.51 7.98
CA ASP A 467 -12.66 17.26 8.77
C ASP A 467 -13.26 18.52 9.43
N THR A 468 -12.47 19.58 9.59
CA THR A 468 -12.86 20.86 10.20
C THR A 468 -12.17 22.03 9.51
N HIS A 469 -12.80 23.22 9.53
CA HIS A 469 -12.19 24.48 9.06
C HIS A 469 -11.52 24.35 7.69
N TYR A 470 -12.33 24.10 6.66
CA TYR A 470 -11.82 23.81 5.31
C TYR A 470 -10.75 24.81 4.91
N THR A 471 -9.56 24.29 4.63
CA THR A 471 -8.48 25.10 4.09
C THR A 471 -8.88 25.61 2.71
N ASP A 472 -8.40 26.80 2.33
CA ASP A 472 -8.54 27.36 0.97
C ASP A 472 -7.83 26.54 -0.13
N HIS A 473 -7.37 25.33 0.17
CA HIS A 473 -6.75 24.41 -0.78
C HIS A 473 -7.69 23.29 -1.25
N PHE A 474 -8.82 23.08 -0.57
CA PHE A 474 -9.82 22.08 -0.94
C PHE A 474 -11.14 22.76 -1.32
N ASP A 475 -11.70 22.33 -2.44
CA ASP A 475 -13.07 22.65 -2.82
C ASP A 475 -14.03 21.65 -2.19
N MET A 476 -15.04 22.16 -1.51
CA MET A 476 -16.16 21.37 -1.04
C MET A 476 -17.41 21.71 -1.83
N ARG A 477 -17.92 20.77 -2.61
CA ARG A 477 -19.10 20.97 -3.46
C ARG A 477 -20.15 19.89 -3.19
N PRO A 478 -21.45 20.22 -3.27
CA PRO A 478 -22.50 19.22 -3.23
C PRO A 478 -22.26 18.16 -4.29
N PHE A 479 -22.47 16.90 -3.95
CA PHE A 479 -22.29 15.79 -4.89
C PHE A 479 -23.19 15.93 -6.13
N SER A 480 -24.38 16.52 -5.97
CA SER A 480 -25.32 16.84 -7.04
C SER A 480 -24.84 17.91 -8.03
N SER A 481 -23.74 18.62 -7.75
CA SER A 481 -23.17 19.61 -8.67
C SER A 481 -22.33 18.99 -9.79
N TYR A 482 -22.06 17.69 -9.73
CA TYR A 482 -21.31 16.94 -10.74
C TYR A 482 -22.28 16.19 -11.64
N GLU A 483 -22.53 16.70 -12.84
CA GLU A 483 -23.49 16.13 -13.79
C GLU A 483 -23.16 14.67 -14.15
N GLU A 484 -21.87 14.34 -14.29
CA GLU A 484 -21.42 12.98 -14.60
C GLU A 484 -21.67 11.95 -13.47
N LEU A 485 -21.92 12.45 -12.24
CA LEU A 485 -22.20 11.63 -11.06
C LEU A 485 -23.69 11.61 -10.72
N GLU A 486 -24.54 12.25 -11.52
CA GLU A 486 -25.97 12.30 -11.25
C GLU A 486 -26.56 10.89 -11.12
N ASN A 487 -27.36 10.67 -10.07
CA ASN A 487 -28.05 9.41 -9.78
C ASN A 487 -27.15 8.17 -9.65
N ILE A 488 -25.82 8.32 -9.56
CA ILE A 488 -24.90 7.20 -9.44
C ILE A 488 -25.19 6.40 -8.17
N GLU A 489 -25.32 7.06 -7.01
CA GLU A 489 -25.56 6.37 -5.74
C GLU A 489 -26.92 5.66 -5.71
N LEU A 490 -27.96 6.30 -6.25
CA LEU A 490 -29.29 5.69 -6.36
C LEU A 490 -29.25 4.41 -7.21
N SER A 491 -28.57 4.48 -8.34
CA SER A 491 -28.40 3.33 -9.25
C SER A 491 -27.62 2.21 -8.58
N LEU A 492 -26.50 2.53 -7.92
CA LEU A 492 -25.68 1.56 -7.21
C LEU A 492 -26.46 0.85 -6.10
N ASN A 493 -27.20 1.60 -5.26
CA ASN A 493 -28.03 1.03 -4.20
C ASN A 493 -29.11 0.10 -4.77
N SER A 494 -29.77 0.51 -5.85
CA SER A 494 -30.78 -0.32 -6.53
C SER A 494 -30.18 -1.62 -7.08
N TRP A 495 -29.00 -1.57 -7.71
CA TRP A 495 -28.36 -2.75 -8.29
C TRP A 495 -27.80 -3.70 -7.22
N ALA A 496 -27.27 -3.17 -6.12
CA ALA A 496 -26.84 -4.00 -5.00
C ALA A 496 -28.03 -4.74 -4.35
N LEU A 497 -29.18 -4.08 -4.20
CA LEU A 497 -30.40 -4.72 -3.73
C LEU A 497 -30.87 -5.83 -4.68
N GLU A 498 -30.83 -5.59 -5.99
CA GLU A 498 -31.15 -6.60 -7.01
C GLU A 498 -30.24 -7.83 -6.87
N ALA A 499 -28.93 -7.63 -6.64
CA ALA A 499 -28.00 -8.74 -6.43
C ALA A 499 -28.36 -9.60 -5.20
N VAL A 500 -28.79 -8.97 -4.11
CA VAL A 500 -29.28 -9.67 -2.92
C VAL A 500 -30.57 -10.45 -3.24
N GLN A 501 -31.49 -9.85 -3.99
CA GLN A 501 -32.72 -10.51 -4.42
C GLN A 501 -32.43 -11.74 -5.29
N LEU A 502 -31.52 -11.62 -6.27
CA LEU A 502 -31.07 -12.76 -7.08
C LEU A 502 -30.49 -13.89 -6.23
N SER A 503 -29.75 -13.54 -5.18
CA SER A 503 -29.14 -14.51 -4.26
C SER A 503 -30.19 -15.24 -3.41
N GLY A 504 -31.24 -14.52 -2.98
CA GLY A 504 -32.35 -15.05 -2.18
C GLY A 504 -33.41 -15.85 -2.96
N PHE A 505 -33.37 -15.87 -4.30
CA PHE A 505 -34.28 -16.67 -5.14
C PHE A 505 -33.96 -18.18 -5.12
N VAL A 506 -32.89 -18.62 -4.46
CA VAL A 506 -32.58 -20.04 -4.26
C VAL A 506 -33.27 -20.53 -2.99
N GLY A 507 -34.57 -20.81 -3.11
CA GLY A 507 -35.38 -21.30 -2.01
C GLY A 507 -36.89 -21.24 -2.24
N ARG A 508 -37.37 -21.52 -3.46
CA ARG A 508 -38.76 -21.99 -3.71
C ARG A 508 -38.79 -22.99 -4.84
#